data_AF-A0A5N5T6T4-F1
#
_entry.id   AF-A0A5N5T6T4-F1
#
_cell.length_a   1.000
_cell.length_b   1.000
_cell.length_c   1.000
_cell.angle_alpha   90.00
_cell.angle_beta   90.00
_cell.angle_gamma   90.00
#
_symmetry.space_group_name_H-M   'P 1'
#
loop_
_entity.id
_entity.type
_entity.pdbx_description
1 polymer ?
#
loop_
_entity_poly.entity_id
_entity_poly.type
_entity_poly.pdbx_seq_one_letter_code
_entity_poly.pdbx_strand_id
1 'polypeptide(L)'
;MTTPIERKSIPLEISCVVPGEYVHFDAHLVRVELRKLFIAKVPDEEMFDWIEKHIGCKTNTKTFIRTLTTALIESLLEKEYGDSYETVENFTRKLKRKAKLMLKYTKYEQDLEVACISALQTLCAQYQHPPGMLRKAYRALCDTEVLIDDSFFEWEKSEDSEDQPGKDVCLTCVKFFLNWLRNIGL
;
A
#
# COMPACT_ATOMS: atom_id res chain seq x y z
N MET A 1 36.69 2.57 65.02
CA MET A 1 35.40 2.24 64.38
C MET A 1 35.53 2.51 62.90
N THR A 2 35.78 1.47 62.10
CA THR A 2 35.52 1.43 60.65
C THR A 2 35.59 -0.04 60.23
N THR A 3 34.44 -0.59 59.85
CA THR A 3 34.22 -1.99 59.45
C THR A 3 34.60 -2.24 57.98
N PRO A 4 34.79 -3.50 57.55
CA PRO A 4 35.37 -3.86 56.26
C PRO A 4 34.37 -3.75 55.10
N ILE A 5 34.91 -3.51 53.91
CA ILE A 5 34.18 -3.41 52.63
C ILE A 5 33.61 -4.78 52.25
N GLU A 6 32.29 -4.88 52.29
CA GLU A 6 31.52 -6.04 51.85
C GLU A 6 31.51 -6.10 50.31
N ARG A 7 32.19 -7.09 49.72
CA ARG A 7 32.04 -7.41 48.29
C ARG A 7 30.68 -8.05 48.08
N LYS A 8 29.70 -7.26 47.64
CA LYS A 8 28.42 -7.80 47.15
C LYS A 8 28.64 -8.44 45.78
N SER A 9 28.52 -9.76 45.74
CA SER A 9 28.36 -10.56 44.53
C SER A 9 27.18 -10.03 43.72
N ILE A 10 27.43 -9.65 42.47
CA ILE A 10 26.39 -9.24 41.52
C ILE A 10 25.71 -10.52 41.01
N PRO A 11 24.38 -10.67 41.11
CA PRO A 11 23.68 -11.78 40.49
C PRO A 11 23.77 -11.67 38.96
N LEU A 12 23.84 -12.80 38.27
CA LEU A 12 23.61 -12.91 36.84
C LEU A 12 22.15 -12.51 36.54
N GLU A 13 21.89 -11.22 36.43
CA GLU A 13 20.65 -10.70 35.86
C GLU A 13 20.80 -10.61 34.34
N ILE A 14 20.04 -11.45 33.67
CA ILE A 14 19.68 -11.36 32.27
C ILE A 14 18.96 -10.01 32.07
N SER A 15 19.65 -9.01 31.53
CA SER A 15 19.09 -7.74 31.07
C SER A 15 20.17 -7.06 30.22
N CYS A 16 19.97 -6.66 28.97
CA CYS A 16 18.85 -5.88 28.48
C CYS A 16 18.45 -6.33 27.07
N VAL A 17 17.21 -6.80 26.90
CA VAL A 17 16.47 -6.44 25.68
C VAL A 17 16.29 -4.94 25.77
N VAL A 18 16.84 -4.16 24.83
CA VAL A 18 16.53 -2.73 24.70
C VAL A 18 15.13 -2.62 24.06
N PRO A 19 14.10 -2.19 24.81
CA PRO A 19 12.78 -1.92 24.23
C PRO A 19 12.73 -0.43 23.90
N GLY A 20 12.57 -0.07 22.62
CA GLY A 20 12.12 1.29 22.30
C GLY A 20 12.87 2.09 21.24
N GLU A 21 13.49 1.48 20.24
CA GLU A 21 13.44 2.12 18.92
C GLU A 21 12.14 1.69 18.25
N TYR A 22 11.02 2.31 18.65
CA TYR A 22 9.85 2.34 17.79
C TYR A 22 10.25 3.14 16.56
N VAL A 23 10.75 2.46 15.53
CA VAL A 23 10.96 3.07 14.22
C VAL A 23 9.61 3.63 13.79
N HIS A 24 9.48 4.95 13.84
CA HIS A 24 8.28 5.65 13.43
C HIS A 24 8.02 5.28 11.96
N PHE A 25 6.80 4.82 11.66
CA PHE A 25 6.48 4.49 10.28
C PHE A 25 6.26 5.80 9.55
N ASP A 26 7.27 6.21 8.80
CA ASP A 26 7.17 7.35 7.92
C ASP A 26 6.65 6.88 6.55
N ALA A 27 5.35 7.02 6.34
CA ALA A 27 4.68 6.63 5.10
C ALA A 27 5.31 7.30 3.87
N HIS A 28 5.79 8.54 4.00
CA HIS A 28 6.39 9.27 2.90
C HIS A 28 7.74 8.66 2.50
N LEU A 29 8.62 8.44 3.47
CA LEU A 29 9.92 7.81 3.20
C LEU A 29 9.76 6.39 2.67
N VAL A 30 8.85 5.60 3.25
CA VAL A 30 8.56 4.24 2.78
C VAL A 30 8.02 4.25 1.34
N ARG A 31 7.11 5.17 0.99
CA ARG A 31 6.63 5.36 -0.39
C ARG A 31 7.78 5.63 -1.36
N VAL A 32 8.68 6.55 -0.99
CA VAL A 32 9.84 6.93 -1.83
C VAL A 32 10.76 5.74 -2.06
N GLU A 33 11.11 4.98 -1.03
CA GLU A 33 12.00 3.82 -1.16
C GLU A 33 11.35 2.67 -1.93
N LEU A 34 10.09 2.31 -1.62
CA LEU A 34 9.36 1.30 -2.39
C LEU A 34 9.28 1.67 -3.87
N ARG A 35 9.02 2.94 -4.19
CA ARG A 35 8.98 3.41 -5.58
C ARG A 35 10.33 3.23 -6.28
N LYS A 36 11.45 3.52 -5.61
CA LYS A 36 12.80 3.26 -6.16
C LYS A 36 13.01 1.77 -6.44
N LEU A 37 12.63 0.88 -5.53
CA LEU A 37 12.75 -0.56 -5.70
C LEU A 37 11.90 -1.07 -6.88
N PHE A 38 10.68 -0.54 -7.04
CA PHE A 38 9.84 -0.87 -8.20
C PHE A 38 10.44 -0.41 -9.52
N ILE A 39 10.97 0.82 -9.59
CA ILE A 39 11.62 1.36 -10.79
C ILE A 39 12.89 0.57 -11.14
N ALA A 40 13.66 0.18 -10.12
CA ALA A 40 14.84 -0.68 -10.26
C ALA A 40 14.49 -2.13 -10.64
N LYS A 41 13.20 -2.49 -10.66
CA LYS A 41 12.69 -3.82 -11.01
C LYS A 41 13.24 -4.93 -10.12
N VAL A 42 13.41 -4.62 -8.83
CA VAL A 42 13.82 -5.59 -7.82
C VAL A 42 12.87 -6.79 -7.83
N PRO A 43 13.40 -8.04 -7.78
CA PRO A 43 12.59 -9.25 -7.70
C PRO A 43 11.66 -9.27 -6.48
N ASP A 44 10.57 -10.03 -6.56
CA ASP A 44 9.59 -10.05 -5.46
C ASP A 44 10.17 -10.61 -4.16
N GLU A 45 11.12 -11.55 -4.21
CA GLU A 45 11.79 -12.11 -3.03
C GLU A 45 12.58 -11.05 -2.26
N GLU A 46 13.44 -10.30 -2.95
CA GLU A 46 14.18 -9.18 -2.36
C GLU A 46 13.24 -8.06 -1.88
N MET A 47 12.10 -7.85 -2.55
CA MET A 47 11.08 -6.91 -2.10
C MET A 47 10.44 -7.37 -0.78
N PHE A 48 10.11 -8.65 -0.64
CA PHE A 48 9.58 -9.21 0.61
C PHE A 48 10.58 -9.06 1.75
N ASP A 49 11.85 -9.38 1.51
CA ASP A 49 12.91 -9.25 2.51
C ASP A 49 13.09 -7.79 2.94
N TRP A 50 13.05 -6.85 1.99
CA TRP A 50 13.14 -5.43 2.29
C TRP A 50 11.95 -4.96 3.13
N ILE A 51 10.72 -5.34 2.76
CA ILE A 51 9.50 -4.95 3.49
C ILE A 51 9.53 -5.53 4.90
N GLU A 52 9.85 -6.81 5.08
CA GLU A 52 9.91 -7.43 6.41
C GLU A 52 10.95 -6.74 7.30
N LYS A 53 12.13 -6.46 6.75
CA LYS A 53 13.23 -5.81 7.48
C LYS A 53 12.90 -4.38 7.94
N HIS A 54 12.21 -3.59 7.11
CA HIS A 54 12.01 -2.15 7.38
C HIS A 54 10.61 -1.81 7.93
N ILE A 55 9.61 -2.64 7.65
CA ILE A 55 8.21 -2.40 8.02
C ILE A 55 7.77 -3.33 9.15
N GLY A 56 8.21 -4.60 9.14
CA GLY A 56 7.93 -5.60 10.17
C GLY A 56 6.44 -5.76 10.47
N CYS A 57 6.06 -5.58 11.75
CA CYS A 57 4.69 -5.77 12.23
C CYS A 57 3.65 -4.81 11.65
N LYS A 58 4.05 -3.74 10.94
CA LYS A 58 3.14 -2.74 10.35
C LYS A 58 2.65 -3.11 8.96
N THR A 59 3.07 -4.25 8.43
CA THR A 59 2.67 -4.76 7.10
C THR A 59 1.17 -5.05 7.00
N ASN A 60 0.48 -5.27 8.12
CA ASN A 60 -0.96 -5.51 8.17
C ASN A 60 -1.76 -4.25 8.57
N THR A 61 -1.45 -3.10 7.98
CA THR A 61 -2.12 -1.83 8.31
C THR A 61 -2.60 -1.12 7.05
N LYS A 62 -3.77 -0.46 7.12
CA LYS A 62 -4.31 0.36 6.02
C LYS A 62 -3.28 1.39 5.53
N THR A 63 -2.54 2.03 6.44
CA THR A 63 -1.49 3.00 6.09
C THR A 63 -0.38 2.38 5.25
N PHE A 64 0.11 1.18 5.61
CA PHE A 64 1.11 0.49 4.81
C PHE A 64 0.55 0.08 3.44
N ILE A 65 -0.65 -0.47 3.37
CA ILE A 65 -1.26 -0.89 2.10
C ILE A 65 -1.48 0.30 1.16
N ARG A 66 -1.94 1.45 1.68
CA ARG A 66 -2.02 2.68 0.90
C ARG A 66 -0.64 3.09 0.36
N THR A 67 0.38 3.06 1.23
CA THR A 67 1.76 3.39 0.88
C THR A 67 2.32 2.48 -0.22
N LEU A 68 2.16 1.17 -0.09
CA LEU A 68 2.60 0.16 -1.05
C LEU A 68 1.90 0.32 -2.40
N THR A 69 0.56 0.45 -2.37
CA THR A 69 -0.26 0.63 -3.56
C THR A 69 0.15 1.88 -4.32
N THR A 70 0.28 3.00 -3.60
CA THR A 70 0.68 4.27 -4.19
C THR A 70 2.07 4.18 -4.84
N ALA A 71 3.07 3.67 -4.12
CA ALA A 71 4.43 3.55 -4.65
C ALA A 71 4.50 2.67 -5.91
N LEU A 72 3.73 1.57 -5.92
CA LEU A 72 3.63 0.69 -7.08
C LEU A 72 3.03 1.41 -8.28
N ILE A 73 1.91 2.11 -8.11
CA ILE A 73 1.24 2.78 -9.23
C ILE A 73 2.07 3.97 -9.74
N GLU A 74 2.70 4.75 -8.86
CA GLU A 74 3.62 5.82 -9.26
C GLU A 74 4.85 5.34 -10.03
N SER A 75 5.29 4.09 -9.80
CA SER A 75 6.36 3.47 -10.59
C SER A 75 5.92 3.11 -12.01
N LEU A 76 4.60 3.12 -12.26
CA LEU A 76 3.95 2.80 -13.52
C LEU A 76 3.28 4.02 -14.16
N LEU A 77 3.62 5.22 -13.70
CA LEU A 77 3.25 6.49 -14.32
C LEU A 77 4.48 7.16 -14.92
N GLU A 78 4.29 7.78 -16.08
CA GLU A 78 5.29 8.59 -16.78
C GLU A 78 4.75 10.02 -16.92
N LYS A 79 5.65 10.99 -16.77
CA LYS A 79 5.33 12.41 -16.92
C LYS A 79 5.28 12.75 -18.40
N GLU A 80 4.20 13.40 -18.82
CA GLU A 80 4.01 13.88 -20.19
C GLU A 80 4.35 15.39 -20.26
N TYR A 81 3.85 16.12 -21.27
CA TYR A 81 4.12 17.55 -21.43
C TYR A 81 3.42 18.38 -20.36
N GLY A 82 4.17 19.24 -19.66
CA GLY A 82 3.62 20.08 -18.59
C GLY A 82 3.46 19.30 -17.28
N ASP A 83 2.29 19.36 -16.66
CA ASP A 83 1.98 18.67 -15.40
C ASP A 83 1.05 17.45 -15.57
N SER A 84 0.82 17.01 -16.81
CA SER A 84 0.05 15.79 -17.09
C SER A 84 0.90 14.52 -16.93
N TYR A 85 0.21 13.42 -16.65
CA TYR A 85 0.81 12.10 -16.50
C TYR A 85 0.00 11.06 -17.25
N GLU A 86 0.69 10.02 -17.69
CA GLU A 86 0.10 8.87 -18.36
C GLU A 86 0.58 7.55 -17.77
N THR A 87 -0.17 6.49 -18.03
CA THR A 87 0.25 5.13 -17.67
C THR A 87 1.32 4.66 -18.65
N VAL A 88 2.41 4.07 -18.14
CA VAL A 88 3.46 3.50 -19.00
C VAL A 88 2.95 2.45 -19.98
N GLU A 89 3.72 2.18 -21.03
CA GLU A 89 3.46 1.07 -21.93
C GLU A 89 3.36 -0.25 -21.15
N ASN A 90 2.38 -1.09 -21.52
CA ASN A 90 2.08 -2.36 -20.87
C ASN A 90 1.69 -2.25 -19.37
N PHE A 91 1.16 -1.10 -18.92
CA PHE A 91 0.72 -0.86 -17.54
C PHE A 91 0.03 -2.07 -16.88
N THR A 92 -1.06 -2.58 -17.46
CA THR A 92 -1.83 -3.71 -16.90
C THR A 92 -0.96 -4.95 -16.71
N ARG A 93 -0.13 -5.30 -17.70
CA ARG A 93 0.78 -6.44 -17.63
C ARG A 93 1.86 -6.24 -16.56
N LYS A 94 2.40 -5.03 -16.44
CA LYS A 94 3.40 -4.70 -15.41
C LYS A 94 2.80 -4.79 -14.00
N LEU A 95 1.58 -4.26 -13.81
CA LEU A 95 0.84 -4.31 -12.55
C LEU A 95 0.49 -5.75 -12.14
N LYS A 96 -0.05 -6.55 -13.07
CA LYS A 96 -0.37 -7.97 -12.81
C LYS A 96 0.84 -8.79 -12.36
N ARG A 97 2.05 -8.48 -12.83
CA ARG A 97 3.28 -9.17 -12.38
C ARG A 97 3.61 -8.91 -10.91
N LYS A 98 3.08 -7.85 -10.30
CA LYS A 98 3.23 -7.54 -8.87
C LYS A 98 2.04 -8.01 -8.03
N ALA A 99 1.10 -8.77 -8.61
CA ALA A 99 -0.06 -9.28 -7.89
C ALA A 99 0.33 -10.21 -6.73
N LYS A 100 1.34 -11.07 -6.89
CA LYS A 100 1.83 -11.95 -5.80
C LYS A 100 2.29 -11.14 -4.59
N LEU A 101 3.02 -10.05 -4.83
CA LEU A 101 3.46 -9.11 -3.80
C LEU A 101 2.26 -8.46 -3.09
N MET A 102 1.30 -7.93 -3.85
CA MET A 102 0.11 -7.29 -3.28
C MET A 102 -0.74 -8.28 -2.46
N LEU A 103 -1.04 -9.45 -3.02
CA LEU A 103 -1.79 -10.52 -2.36
C LEU A 103 -1.14 -10.94 -1.03
N LYS A 104 0.18 -10.96 -0.91
CA LYS A 104 0.84 -11.31 0.35
C LYS A 104 0.39 -10.41 1.52
N TYR A 105 0.03 -9.16 1.25
CA TYR A 105 -0.30 -8.17 2.26
C TYR A 105 -1.77 -7.78 2.30
N THR A 106 -2.58 -8.10 1.29
CA THR A 106 -4.02 -7.80 1.28
C THR A 106 -4.91 -9.01 1.52
N LYS A 107 -4.40 -10.23 1.28
CA LYS A 107 -5.23 -11.44 1.25
C LYS A 107 -5.91 -11.70 2.59
N TYR A 108 -7.19 -12.04 2.52
CA TYR A 108 -8.09 -12.36 3.64
C TYR A 108 -8.54 -11.16 4.49
N GLU A 109 -8.17 -9.93 4.13
CA GLU A 109 -8.58 -8.72 4.85
C GLU A 109 -9.23 -7.69 3.92
N GLN A 110 -10.56 -7.69 3.85
CA GLN A 110 -11.35 -6.79 3.00
C GLN A 110 -11.02 -5.30 3.27
N ASP A 111 -10.77 -4.94 4.53
CA ASP A 111 -10.36 -3.58 4.93
C ASP A 111 -9.05 -3.13 4.27
N LEU A 112 -8.13 -4.05 3.99
CA LEU A 112 -6.88 -3.77 3.30
C LEU A 112 -7.09 -3.64 1.79
N GLU A 113 -8.01 -4.40 1.22
CA GLU A 113 -8.44 -4.21 -0.17
C GLU A 113 -9.12 -2.84 -0.36
N VAL A 114 -9.99 -2.44 0.57
CA VAL A 114 -10.58 -1.09 0.61
C VAL A 114 -9.51 -0.01 0.68
N ALA A 115 -8.45 -0.21 1.48
CA ALA A 115 -7.31 0.69 1.54
C ALA A 115 -6.56 0.78 0.19
N CYS A 116 -6.44 -0.32 -0.56
CA CYS A 116 -5.88 -0.31 -1.91
C CYS A 116 -6.76 0.50 -2.89
N ILE A 117 -8.09 0.36 -2.83
CA ILE A 117 -9.03 1.13 -3.65
C ILE A 117 -8.92 2.63 -3.34
N SER A 118 -8.91 2.98 -2.05
CA SER A 118 -8.74 4.35 -1.57
C SER A 118 -7.42 4.97 -2.03
N ALA A 119 -6.30 4.22 -1.99
CA ALA A 119 -5.02 4.70 -2.48
C ALA A 119 -5.01 4.99 -3.99
N LEU A 120 -5.65 4.13 -4.80
CA LEU A 120 -5.78 4.33 -6.24
C LEU A 120 -6.56 5.60 -6.58
N GLN A 121 -7.67 5.83 -5.87
CA GLN A 121 -8.44 7.07 -5.95
C GLN A 121 -7.58 8.30 -5.64
N THR A 122 -6.96 8.31 -4.46
CA THR A 122 -6.24 9.51 -3.97
C THR A 122 -5.11 9.83 -4.92
N LEU A 123 -4.42 8.80 -5.43
CA LEU A 123 -3.38 8.97 -6.42
C LEU A 123 -3.91 9.50 -7.76
N CYS A 124 -5.06 9.01 -8.24
CA CYS A 124 -5.68 9.49 -9.47
C CYS A 124 -5.96 11.00 -9.39
N ALA A 125 -6.51 11.47 -8.28
CA ALA A 125 -6.77 12.89 -8.04
C ALA A 125 -5.46 13.70 -7.94
N GLN A 126 -4.45 13.18 -7.21
CA GLN A 126 -3.14 13.81 -7.08
C GLN A 126 -2.46 14.04 -8.45
N TYR A 127 -2.65 13.10 -9.38
CA TYR A 127 -2.05 13.13 -10.72
C TYR A 127 -2.99 13.69 -11.80
N GLN A 128 -4.04 14.44 -11.41
CA GLN A 128 -4.98 15.11 -12.32
C GLN A 128 -5.67 14.16 -13.32
N HIS A 129 -6.06 12.99 -12.85
CA HIS A 129 -6.81 11.98 -13.61
C HIS A 129 -6.11 11.45 -14.87
N PRO A 130 -4.96 10.73 -14.72
CA PRO A 130 -4.27 10.14 -15.87
C PRO A 130 -5.20 9.25 -16.71
N PRO A 131 -5.26 9.43 -18.05
CA PRO A 131 -6.25 8.79 -18.90
C PRO A 131 -6.32 7.26 -18.74
N GLY A 132 -7.46 6.78 -18.24
CA GLY A 132 -7.74 5.34 -18.10
C GLY A 132 -6.96 4.63 -16.99
N MET A 133 -6.20 5.33 -16.14
CA MET A 133 -5.41 4.72 -15.07
C MET A 133 -6.24 3.86 -14.12
N LEU A 134 -7.29 4.44 -13.51
CA LEU A 134 -8.16 3.70 -12.57
C LEU A 134 -8.78 2.47 -13.22
N ARG A 135 -9.34 2.62 -14.43
CA ARG A 135 -9.95 1.50 -15.16
C ARG A 135 -8.95 0.38 -15.43
N LYS A 136 -7.73 0.72 -15.89
CA LYS A 136 -6.67 -0.27 -16.14
C LYS A 136 -6.20 -0.93 -14.84
N ALA A 137 -6.11 -0.18 -13.74
CA ALA A 137 -5.66 -0.66 -12.44
C ALA A 137 -6.68 -1.59 -11.79
N TYR A 138 -7.93 -1.17 -11.64
CA TYR A 138 -8.98 -2.00 -11.04
C TYR A 138 -9.16 -3.30 -11.81
N ARG A 139 -9.27 -3.24 -13.15
CA ARG A 139 -9.34 -4.45 -13.97
C ARG A 139 -8.14 -5.38 -13.75
N ALA A 140 -6.93 -4.82 -13.73
CA ALA A 140 -5.73 -5.62 -13.50
C ALA A 140 -5.75 -6.33 -12.15
N LEU A 141 -6.16 -5.63 -11.10
CA LEU A 141 -6.15 -6.12 -9.72
C LEU A 141 -7.28 -7.13 -9.47
N CYS A 142 -8.48 -6.90 -10.00
CA CYS A 142 -9.59 -7.85 -9.98
C CYS A 142 -9.26 -9.13 -10.76
N ASP A 143 -8.70 -9.02 -11.96
CA ASP A 143 -8.25 -10.18 -12.76
C ASP A 143 -7.19 -11.03 -12.03
N THR A 144 -6.54 -10.49 -11.00
CA THR A 144 -5.52 -11.17 -10.19
C THR A 144 -5.96 -11.44 -8.75
N GLU A 145 -7.25 -11.29 -8.44
CA GLU A 145 -7.84 -11.55 -7.13
C GLU A 145 -7.27 -10.68 -5.98
N VAL A 146 -6.54 -9.60 -6.30
CA VAL A 146 -6.03 -8.65 -5.29
C VAL A 146 -7.18 -7.84 -4.70
N LEU A 147 -8.19 -7.55 -5.51
CA LEU A 147 -9.43 -6.87 -5.13
C LEU A 147 -10.60 -7.76 -5.51
N ILE A 148 -11.47 -8.06 -4.56
CA ILE A 148 -12.75 -8.73 -4.82
C ILE A 148 -13.87 -7.70 -5.03
N ASP A 149 -14.95 -8.11 -5.68
CA ASP A 149 -16.08 -7.23 -6.00
C ASP A 149 -16.70 -6.61 -4.74
N ASP A 150 -16.83 -7.39 -3.67
CA ASP A 150 -17.40 -6.94 -2.39
C ASP A 150 -16.61 -5.78 -1.75
N SER A 151 -15.29 -5.72 -1.96
CA SER A 151 -14.44 -4.64 -1.47
C SER A 151 -14.80 -3.28 -2.07
N PHE A 152 -15.33 -3.25 -3.30
CA PHE A 152 -15.79 -2.00 -3.91
C PHE A 152 -17.07 -1.48 -3.26
N PHE A 153 -17.98 -2.37 -2.84
CA PHE A 153 -19.20 -1.98 -2.14
C PHE A 153 -18.90 -1.48 -0.72
N GLU A 154 -17.96 -2.11 -0.02
CA GLU A 154 -17.53 -1.65 1.30
C GLU A 154 -16.76 -0.34 1.21
N TRP A 155 -15.88 -0.17 0.22
CA TRP A 155 -15.24 1.11 -0.04
C TRP A 155 -16.26 2.22 -0.33
N GLU A 156 -17.32 1.95 -1.10
CA GLU A 156 -18.38 2.93 -1.38
C GLU A 156 -19.09 3.39 -0.09
N LYS A 157 -19.34 2.48 0.86
CA LYS A 157 -19.97 2.77 2.15
C LYS A 157 -19.01 3.33 3.20
N SER A 158 -17.69 3.17 3.04
CA SER A 158 -16.68 3.55 4.03
C SER A 158 -16.81 5.01 4.47
N GLU A 159 -16.87 5.22 5.79
CA GLU A 159 -16.84 6.53 6.45
C GLU A 159 -15.42 6.92 6.93
N ASP A 160 -14.40 6.10 6.64
CA ASP A 160 -13.02 6.37 7.07
C ASP A 160 -12.56 7.73 6.55
N SER A 161 -12.05 8.58 7.46
CA SER A 161 -11.63 9.96 7.14
C SER A 161 -10.56 10.04 6.04
N GLU A 162 -9.73 9.01 5.89
CA GLU A 162 -8.73 8.91 4.82
C GLU A 162 -9.33 8.48 3.46
N ASP A 163 -10.54 7.94 3.44
CA ASP A 163 -11.24 7.51 2.22
C ASP A 163 -12.15 8.61 1.66
N GLN A 164 -12.44 9.65 2.44
CA GLN A 164 -13.29 10.79 2.05
C GLN A 164 -12.67 11.72 1.00
N PRO A 165 -11.38 12.12 1.10
CA PRO A 165 -10.79 13.06 0.16
C PRO A 165 -10.81 12.52 -1.29
N GLY A 166 -11.49 13.24 -2.18
CA GLY A 166 -11.61 12.86 -3.60
C GLY A 166 -12.61 11.74 -3.89
N LYS A 167 -13.38 11.28 -2.90
CA LYS A 167 -14.33 10.16 -3.05
C LYS A 167 -15.42 10.47 -4.05
N ASP A 168 -16.04 11.65 -3.97
CA ASP A 168 -17.11 12.05 -4.88
C ASP A 168 -16.65 12.14 -6.35
N VAL A 169 -15.43 12.65 -6.56
CA VAL A 169 -14.82 12.75 -7.89
C VAL A 169 -14.49 11.35 -8.41
N CYS A 170 -13.92 10.49 -7.57
CA CYS A 170 -13.62 9.11 -7.92
C CYS A 170 -14.89 8.33 -8.24
N LEU A 171 -15.92 8.39 -7.38
CA LEU A 171 -17.23 7.77 -7.60
C LEU A 171 -17.82 8.22 -8.93
N THR A 172 -17.63 9.48 -9.33
CA THR A 172 -18.03 9.99 -10.65
C THR A 172 -17.21 9.34 -11.78
N CYS A 173 -15.88 9.26 -11.64
CA CYS A 173 -14.98 8.64 -12.62
C CYS A 173 -15.15 7.12 -12.75
N VAL A 174 -15.46 6.44 -11.65
CA VAL A 174 -15.63 4.98 -11.58
C VAL A 174 -17.09 4.56 -11.68
N LYS A 175 -18.04 5.51 -11.77
CA LYS A 175 -19.49 5.23 -11.79
C LYS A 175 -19.88 4.18 -12.82
N PHE A 176 -19.33 4.29 -14.03
CA PHE A 176 -19.56 3.31 -15.10
C PHE A 176 -19.00 1.93 -14.76
N PHE A 177 -17.85 1.87 -14.09
CA PHE A 177 -17.23 0.61 -13.64
C PHE A 177 -18.03 -0.02 -12.49
N LEU A 178 -18.45 0.75 -11.50
CA LEU A 178 -19.30 0.27 -10.40
C LEU A 178 -20.67 -0.21 -10.90
N ASN A 179 -21.28 0.52 -11.83
CA ASN A 179 -22.52 0.08 -12.46
C ASN A 179 -22.32 -1.19 -13.29
N TRP A 180 -21.18 -1.34 -13.96
CA TRP A 180 -20.84 -2.58 -14.67
C TRP A 180 -20.70 -3.76 -13.70
N LEU A 181 -20.01 -3.59 -12.56
CA LEU A 181 -19.94 -4.61 -11.49
C LEU A 181 -21.33 -5.03 -11.01
N ARG A 182 -22.21 -4.06 -10.72
CA ARG A 182 -23.59 -4.32 -10.27
C ARG A 182 -24.45 -5.08 -11.28
N ASN A 183 -24.20 -4.90 -12.59
CA ASN A 183 -25.00 -5.52 -13.65
C ASN A 183 -24.52 -6.91 -14.06
N ILE A 184 -23.31 -7.32 -13.66
CA ILE A 184 -22.77 -8.67 -13.94
C ILE A 184 -22.91 -9.60 -12.73
N GLY A 185 -23.13 -9.04 -11.53
CA GLY A 185 -23.44 -9.79 -10.31
C GLY A 185 -24.91 -10.23 -10.15
N LEU A 186 -25.71 -10.25 -11.23
CA LEU A 186 -27.06 -10.85 -11.29
C LEU A 186 -27.21 -11.76 -12.52
#